data_AF-A0A0C2DQ52-F1
#
_entry.id   AF-A0A0C2DQ52-F1
#
_cell.length_a   1.000
_cell.length_b   1.000
_cell.length_c   1.000
_cell.angle_alpha   90.00
_cell.angle_beta   90.00
_cell.angle_gamma   90.00
#
_symmetry.space_group_name_H-M   'P 1'
#
loop_
_entity.id
_entity.type
_entity.pdbx_description
1 polymer ?
#
loop_
_entity_poly.entity_id
_entity_poly.type
_entity_poly.pdbx_seq_one_letter_code
_entity_poly.pdbx_strand_id
1 'polypeptide(L)'
;MLHSYVVSYHLPLAIARLSLGLINDSMEQRIEGVDSVNLFTIEDAIKGILLAAERTENAEIWNIGGSRDYLAEDVRQVSTSKVKKVGILVLNGNDSTCSASPSTLNCEKARNELGFVAEGDEIKALSHLRESPTIPQPAQSAAKILIYGSKGWIGRQFIQLVQKQDIAYVEATTRPGTDADEIIRDEIVRVAPSHVVSMIGRTHGDGRWSW
;
A
#
# COMPACT_ATOMS: atom_id res chain seq x y z
N MET A 1 6.25 -15.23 8.46
CA MET A 1 4.93 -15.64 8.98
C MET A 1 3.94 -15.96 7.87
N LEU A 2 3.62 -15.05 6.93
CA LEU A 2 2.66 -15.31 5.85
C LEU A 2 2.94 -16.57 5.01
N HIS A 3 4.21 -16.81 4.67
CA HIS A 3 4.60 -18.01 3.91
C HIS A 3 4.24 -19.32 4.63
N SER A 4 4.34 -19.36 5.97
CA SER A 4 3.97 -20.53 6.78
C SER A 4 2.47 -20.84 6.71
N TYR A 5 1.61 -19.83 6.57
CA TYR A 5 0.17 -20.04 6.42
C TYR A 5 -0.20 -20.60 5.04
N VAL A 6 0.51 -20.19 3.99
CA VAL A 6 0.27 -20.74 2.64
C VAL A 6 0.64 -22.22 2.60
N VAL A 7 1.77 -22.59 3.18
CA VAL A 7 2.22 -23.99 3.23
C VAL A 7 1.25 -24.86 4.04
N SER A 8 0.76 -24.36 5.17
CA SER A 8 -0.10 -25.16 6.06
C SER A 8 -1.58 -25.22 5.64
N TYR A 9 -2.11 -24.15 5.04
CA TYR A 9 -3.55 -24.01 4.76
C TYR A 9 -3.88 -23.93 3.27
N HIS A 10 -2.87 -24.07 2.38
CA HIS A 10 -3.03 -23.96 0.93
C HIS A 10 -3.78 -22.68 0.48
N LEU A 11 -3.54 -21.58 1.20
CA LEU A 11 -4.15 -20.29 0.90
C LEU A 11 -3.60 -19.75 -0.43
N PRO A 12 -4.45 -19.39 -1.41
CA PRO A 12 -4.00 -18.72 -2.62
C PRO A 12 -3.46 -17.34 -2.25
N LEU A 13 -2.15 -17.18 -2.29
CA LEU A 13 -1.44 -15.97 -1.88
C LEU A 13 -0.46 -15.55 -2.96
N ALA A 14 -0.41 -14.24 -3.21
CA ALA A 14 0.61 -13.60 -4.02
C ALA A 14 1.27 -12.49 -3.20
N ILE A 15 2.59 -12.34 -3.31
CA ILE A 15 3.33 -11.29 -2.61
C ILE A 15 3.98 -10.38 -3.64
N ALA A 16 3.43 -9.18 -3.78
CA ALA A 16 3.99 -8.12 -4.62
C ALA A 16 4.79 -7.13 -3.75
N ARG A 17 6.09 -7.01 -4.01
CA ARG A 17 6.98 -6.03 -3.36
C ARG A 17 7.14 -4.82 -4.27
N LEU A 18 6.62 -3.69 -3.86
CA LEU A 18 6.71 -2.45 -4.61
C LEU A 18 8.01 -1.69 -4.31
N SER A 19 8.55 -1.03 -5.32
CA SER A 19 9.61 -0.03 -5.12
C SER A 19 9.16 1.09 -4.17
N LEU A 20 10.14 1.68 -3.48
CA LEU A 20 9.93 2.84 -2.63
C LEU A 20 9.54 4.10 -3.44
N GLY A 21 9.95 4.16 -4.71
CA GLY A 21 9.73 5.28 -5.63
C GLY A 21 8.36 5.33 -6.30
N LEU A 22 7.32 4.79 -5.66
CA LEU A 22 5.96 4.95 -6.16
C LEU A 22 5.57 6.43 -6.10
N ILE A 23 5.24 6.99 -7.26
CA ILE A 23 4.89 8.40 -7.42
C ILE A 23 3.52 8.67 -6.76
N ASN A 24 3.53 9.26 -5.56
CA ASN A 24 2.34 9.66 -4.81
C ASN A 24 2.61 10.89 -3.91
N ASP A 25 1.57 11.42 -3.26
CA ASP A 25 1.67 12.63 -2.42
C ASP A 25 2.62 12.48 -1.21
N SER A 26 2.89 11.24 -0.78
CA SER A 26 3.78 10.93 0.35
C SER A 26 5.16 10.43 -0.09
N MET A 27 5.50 10.55 -1.37
CA MET A 27 6.75 10.03 -1.93
C MET A 27 7.97 10.71 -1.29
N GLU A 28 7.91 12.01 -1.03
CA GLU A 28 9.01 12.78 -0.43
C GLU A 28 9.45 12.23 0.94
N GLN A 29 8.48 11.88 1.79
CA GLN A 29 8.73 11.32 3.12
C GLN A 29 9.35 9.92 3.05
N ARG A 30 9.01 9.14 2.01
CA ARG A 30 9.51 7.78 1.84
C ARG A 30 10.94 7.76 1.29
N ILE A 31 11.32 8.76 0.52
CA ILE A 31 12.65 8.89 -0.09
C ILE A 31 13.66 9.51 0.90
N GLU A 32 13.22 9.93 2.08
CA GLU A 32 14.09 10.49 3.11
C GLU A 32 15.15 9.47 3.59
N GLY A 33 16.44 9.82 3.45
CA GLY A 33 17.56 8.96 3.85
C GLY A 33 17.99 7.86 2.87
N VAL A 34 17.45 7.83 1.64
CA VAL A 34 17.84 6.85 0.61
C VAL A 34 18.68 7.52 -0.48
N ASP A 35 19.70 6.83 -1.01
CA ASP A 35 20.62 7.38 -2.02
C ASP A 35 20.05 7.30 -3.45
N SER A 36 19.40 6.18 -3.79
CA SER A 36 18.81 5.94 -5.11
C SER A 36 17.42 5.33 -5.00
N VAL A 37 16.54 5.71 -5.92
CA VAL A 37 15.13 5.35 -5.90
C VAL A 37 14.68 4.98 -7.30
N ASN A 38 14.04 3.83 -7.39
CA ASN A 38 13.44 3.33 -8.62
C ASN A 38 12.02 3.89 -8.75
N LEU A 39 11.82 4.85 -9.65
CA LEU A 39 10.53 5.54 -9.82
C LEU A 39 9.60 4.74 -10.74
N PHE A 40 8.30 4.76 -10.42
CA PHE A 40 7.26 4.18 -11.28
C PHE A 40 5.88 4.74 -10.94
N THR A 41 4.95 4.61 -11.88
CA THR A 41 3.61 5.20 -11.77
C THR A 41 2.64 4.35 -10.95
N ILE A 42 1.57 4.99 -10.44
CA ILE A 42 0.48 4.29 -9.74
C ILE A 42 -0.21 3.29 -10.69
N GLU A 43 -0.40 3.65 -11.96
CA GLU A 43 -1.02 2.78 -12.95
C GLU A 43 -0.21 1.50 -13.15
N ASP A 44 1.11 1.61 -13.24
CA ASP A 44 1.99 0.45 -13.36
C ASP A 44 2.01 -0.39 -12.08
N ALA A 45 1.95 0.24 -10.90
CA ALA A 45 1.80 -0.48 -9.63
C ALA A 45 0.53 -1.34 -9.61
N ILE A 46 -0.59 -0.76 -10.03
CA ILE A 46 -1.89 -1.47 -10.09
C ILE A 46 -1.80 -2.65 -11.06
N LYS A 47 -1.26 -2.43 -12.27
CA LYS A 47 -1.08 -3.50 -13.27
C LYS A 47 -0.22 -4.64 -12.70
N GLY A 48 0.90 -4.32 -12.07
CA GLY A 48 1.79 -5.33 -11.51
C GLY A 48 1.15 -6.12 -10.36
N ILE A 49 0.39 -5.45 -9.47
CA ILE A 49 -0.34 -6.11 -8.38
C ILE A 49 -1.43 -7.03 -8.94
N LEU A 50 -2.16 -6.57 -9.97
CA LEU A 50 -3.22 -7.35 -10.60
C LEU A 50 -2.66 -8.63 -11.23
N LEU A 51 -1.56 -8.52 -11.98
CA LEU A 51 -0.87 -9.67 -12.58
C LEU A 51 -0.34 -10.64 -11.52
N ALA A 52 0.19 -10.14 -10.40
CA ALA A 52 0.62 -10.99 -9.29
C ALA A 52 -0.58 -11.71 -8.64
N ALA A 53 -1.72 -11.02 -8.47
CA ALA A 53 -2.92 -11.59 -7.87
C ALA A 53 -3.57 -12.68 -8.75
N GLU A 54 -3.41 -12.62 -10.07
CA GLU A 54 -3.84 -13.69 -10.97
C GLU A 54 -2.99 -14.96 -10.86
N ARG A 55 -1.79 -14.88 -10.24
CA ARG A 55 -0.85 -16.00 -10.07
C ARG A 55 -0.68 -16.44 -8.61
N THR A 56 -1.78 -16.64 -7.89
CA THR A 56 -1.79 -16.91 -6.44
C THR A 56 -1.45 -18.35 -6.01
N GLU A 57 -1.07 -19.23 -6.93
CA GLU A 57 -0.95 -20.67 -6.66
C GLU A 57 0.24 -21.04 -5.75
N ASN A 58 1.33 -20.26 -5.75
CA ASN A 58 2.61 -20.68 -5.16
C ASN A 58 3.19 -19.75 -4.06
N ALA A 59 2.44 -18.78 -3.53
CA ALA A 59 2.95 -17.81 -2.54
C ALA A 59 4.20 -17.06 -3.00
N GLU A 60 4.37 -16.90 -4.31
CA GLU A 60 5.60 -16.37 -4.85
C GLU A 60 5.72 -14.86 -4.61
N ILE A 61 6.98 -14.43 -4.60
CA ILE A 61 7.34 -13.04 -4.38
C ILE A 61 7.80 -12.44 -5.71
N TRP A 62 7.17 -11.36 -6.12
CA TRP A 62 7.56 -10.56 -7.28
C TRP A 62 7.90 -9.14 -6.86
N ASN A 63 9.05 -8.64 -7.32
CA ASN A 63 9.40 -7.23 -7.16
C ASN A 63 8.86 -6.45 -8.35
N ILE A 64 8.15 -5.37 -8.07
CA ILE A 64 7.51 -4.50 -9.05
C ILE A 64 8.15 -3.11 -8.90
N GLY A 65 8.78 -2.65 -9.96
CA GLY A 65 9.44 -1.35 -10.06
C GLY A 65 9.53 -0.88 -11.50
N GLY A 66 9.97 0.35 -11.66
CA GLY A 66 10.30 0.96 -12.93
C GLY A 66 11.64 0.48 -13.50
N SER A 67 11.94 0.98 -14.69
CA SER A 67 13.09 0.52 -15.48
C SER A 67 14.39 1.22 -15.12
N ARG A 68 14.34 2.29 -14.32
CA ARG A 68 15.47 3.19 -14.06
C ARG A 68 15.54 3.59 -12.59
N ASP A 69 16.76 3.71 -12.09
CA ASP A 69 17.04 4.26 -10.76
C ASP A 69 17.45 5.73 -10.89
N TYR A 70 16.88 6.57 -10.04
CA TYR A 70 17.14 8.00 -9.96
C TYR A 70 17.82 8.31 -8.62
N LEU A 71 18.71 9.29 -8.59
CA LEU A 71 19.29 9.77 -7.33
C LEU A 71 18.22 10.50 -6.53
N ALA A 72 18.14 10.21 -5.24
CA ALA A 72 17.12 10.81 -4.37
C ALA A 72 17.22 12.34 -4.29
N GLU A 73 18.43 12.89 -4.41
CA GLU A 73 18.68 14.33 -4.43
C GLU A 73 18.04 15.01 -5.65
N ASP A 74 18.17 14.40 -6.83
CA ASP A 74 17.61 14.91 -8.08
C ASP A 74 16.08 14.92 -8.05
N VAL A 75 15.48 13.86 -7.48
CA VAL A 75 14.02 13.74 -7.33
C VAL A 75 13.49 14.77 -6.31
N ARG A 76 14.23 15.04 -5.22
CA ARG A 76 13.84 16.04 -4.20
C ARG A 76 13.91 17.47 -4.71
N GLN A 77 14.90 17.81 -5.54
CA GLN A 77 14.99 19.16 -6.13
C GLN A 77 13.79 19.45 -7.06
N VAL A 78 13.28 18.43 -7.73
CA VAL A 78 12.06 18.50 -8.53
C VAL A 78 10.84 18.74 -7.63
N SER A 79 10.77 18.15 -6.44
CA SER A 79 9.55 18.21 -5.62
C SER A 79 9.46 19.47 -4.74
N THR A 80 10.59 20.01 -4.25
CA THR A 80 10.64 21.19 -3.34
C THR A 80 10.65 22.57 -4.03
N SER A 81 10.96 22.66 -5.31
CA SER A 81 11.07 23.96 -6.00
C SER A 81 9.69 24.56 -6.32
N LYS A 82 9.21 25.45 -5.46
CA LYS A 82 8.11 26.43 -5.70
C LYS A 82 8.37 27.40 -6.88
N VAL A 83 9.46 27.23 -7.62
CA VAL A 83 9.87 28.07 -8.73
C VAL A 83 9.47 27.41 -10.04
N LYS A 84 8.54 28.06 -10.74
CA LYS A 84 8.19 27.90 -12.16
C LYS A 84 9.44 27.92 -13.06
N LYS A 85 10.29 26.89 -13.07
CA LYS A 85 11.35 26.70 -14.09
C LYS A 85 12.17 25.40 -14.03
N VAL A 86 12.07 24.57 -13.00
CA VAL A 86 13.02 23.45 -12.84
C VAL A 86 12.58 22.15 -13.53
N GLY A 87 11.26 21.96 -13.75
CA GLY A 87 10.77 20.81 -14.52
C GLY A 87 11.19 20.80 -16.00
N ILE A 88 11.68 21.92 -16.52
CA ILE A 88 12.11 22.07 -17.92
C ILE A 88 13.64 21.86 -18.08
N LEU A 89 14.44 22.07 -17.02
CA LEU A 89 15.90 21.98 -17.13
C LEU A 89 16.45 20.58 -16.85
N VAL A 90 15.75 19.73 -16.09
CA VAL A 90 16.24 18.37 -15.78
C VAL A 90 16.12 17.41 -16.97
N LEU A 91 15.35 17.76 -18.02
CA LEU A 91 15.08 16.90 -19.18
C LEU A 91 15.39 17.52 -20.54
N ASN A 92 15.69 18.82 -20.62
CA ASN A 92 16.21 19.41 -21.86
C ASN A 92 17.73 19.20 -21.94
N GLY A 93 18.10 17.98 -22.32
CA GLY A 93 19.20 17.73 -23.25
C GLY A 93 20.64 17.88 -22.75
N ASN A 94 20.89 18.23 -21.49
CA ASN A 94 22.25 18.20 -20.95
C ASN A 94 22.31 17.20 -19.80
N ASP A 95 22.69 15.96 -20.15
CA ASP A 95 23.22 14.90 -19.29
C ASP A 95 22.80 15.01 -17.82
N SER A 96 21.55 14.61 -17.53
CA SER A 96 21.30 14.05 -16.22
C SER A 96 22.30 12.91 -16.05
N THR A 97 23.06 12.91 -14.96
CA THR A 97 23.82 11.75 -14.54
C THR A 97 22.80 10.68 -14.16
N CYS A 98 22.24 10.02 -15.18
CA CYS A 98 21.75 8.67 -15.07
C CYS A 98 22.85 7.93 -14.32
N SER A 99 22.56 7.51 -13.09
CA SER A 99 23.28 6.37 -12.57
C SER A 99 23.03 5.27 -13.59
N ALA A 100 24.01 5.03 -14.46
CA ALA A 100 24.00 3.98 -15.47
C ALA A 100 24.08 2.58 -14.82
N SER A 101 23.63 2.48 -13.57
CA SER A 101 23.49 1.25 -12.80
C SER A 101 22.07 0.73 -13.05
N PRO A 102 21.92 -0.55 -13.45
CA PRO A 102 20.60 -1.17 -13.48
C PRO A 102 19.96 -1.13 -12.09
N SER A 103 18.62 -1.20 -12.06
CA SER A 103 17.89 -1.06 -10.81
C SER A 103 18.39 -2.05 -9.75
N THR A 104 18.68 -1.55 -8.54
CA THR A 104 19.02 -2.45 -7.41
C THR A 104 17.88 -3.41 -7.08
N LEU A 105 16.66 -3.09 -7.49
CA LEU A 105 15.52 -4.00 -7.49
C LEU A 105 15.58 -4.95 -8.68
N ASN A 106 15.83 -6.23 -8.41
CA ASN A 106 15.70 -7.27 -9.43
C ASN A 106 14.21 -7.50 -9.76
N CYS A 107 13.78 -6.93 -10.89
CA CYS A 107 12.44 -7.10 -11.46
C CYS A 107 12.41 -8.15 -12.59
N GLU A 108 13.51 -8.87 -12.83
CA GLU A 108 13.61 -9.86 -13.93
C GLU A 108 12.60 -11.00 -13.75
N LYS A 109 12.38 -11.42 -12.50
CA LYS A 109 11.39 -12.44 -12.17
C LYS A 109 9.98 -12.00 -12.57
N ALA A 110 9.58 -10.78 -12.22
CA ALA A 110 8.28 -10.23 -12.60
C ALA A 110 8.14 -10.09 -14.12
N ARG A 111 9.22 -9.68 -14.81
CA ARG A 111 9.21 -9.57 -16.27
C ARG A 111 9.08 -10.92 -16.97
N ASN A 112 9.81 -11.93 -16.52
CA ASN A 112 9.84 -13.24 -17.17
C ASN A 112 8.57 -14.07 -16.88
N GLU A 113 8.05 -13.98 -15.66
CA GLU A 113 6.92 -14.83 -15.23
C GLU A 113 5.56 -14.13 -15.37
N LEU A 114 5.47 -12.84 -15.05
CA LEU A 114 4.23 -12.07 -15.12
C LEU A 114 4.11 -11.27 -16.43
N GLY A 115 5.19 -11.16 -17.22
CA GLY A 115 5.22 -10.28 -18.38
C GLY A 115 5.16 -8.79 -18.02
N PHE A 116 5.43 -8.44 -16.76
CA PHE A 116 5.30 -7.08 -16.27
C PHE A 116 6.44 -6.19 -16.78
N VAL A 117 6.08 -5.06 -17.38
CA VAL A 117 6.99 -3.98 -17.78
C VAL A 117 6.34 -2.65 -17.39
N ALA A 118 7.11 -1.79 -16.73
CA ALA A 118 6.67 -0.43 -16.43
C ALA A 118 6.78 0.42 -17.70
N GLU A 119 5.63 0.85 -18.22
CA GLU A 119 5.51 1.68 -19.43
C GLU A 119 5.07 3.11 -19.12
N GLY A 120 4.72 3.41 -17.87
CA GLY A 120 4.20 4.71 -17.48
C GLY A 120 5.22 5.82 -17.67
N ASP A 121 4.72 6.94 -18.18
CA ASP A 121 5.49 8.17 -18.29
C ASP A 121 5.62 8.82 -16.90
N GLU A 122 6.76 8.57 -16.25
CA GLU A 122 7.12 9.11 -14.94
C GLU A 122 7.03 10.65 -14.91
N ILE A 123 7.36 11.32 -16.03
CA ILE A 123 7.35 12.78 -16.15
C ILE A 123 5.92 13.30 -16.12
N LYS A 124 5.05 12.64 -16.90
CA LYS A 124 3.62 12.94 -16.91
C LYS A 124 3.00 12.71 -15.52
N ALA A 125 3.34 11.61 -14.85
CA ALA A 125 2.86 11.32 -13.50
C ALA A 125 3.32 12.38 -12.47
N LEU A 126 4.58 12.82 -12.53
CA LEU A 126 5.10 13.90 -11.69
C LEU A 126 4.43 15.25 -11.99
N SER A 127 4.07 15.51 -13.26
CA SER A 127 3.34 16.73 -13.62
C SER A 127 1.91 16.74 -13.05
N HIS A 128 1.23 15.59 -13.04
CA HIS A 128 -0.11 15.46 -12.45
C HIS A 128 -0.12 15.61 -10.93
N LEU A 129 0.92 15.14 -10.21
CA LEU A 129 1.05 15.43 -8.77
C LEU A 129 1.10 16.93 -8.45
N ARG A 130 1.62 17.75 -9.38
CA ARG A 130 1.68 19.22 -9.22
C ARG A 130 0.38 19.93 -9.60
N GLU A 131 -0.44 19.32 -10.44
CA GLU A 131 -1.74 19.86 -10.89
C GLU A 131 -2.90 19.44 -9.99
N SER A 132 -2.75 18.35 -9.24
CA SER A 132 -3.67 18.00 -8.17
C SER A 132 -3.84 19.25 -7.29
N PRO A 133 -5.07 19.79 -7.16
CA PRO A 133 -5.30 20.90 -6.26
C PRO A 133 -4.77 20.46 -4.90
N THR A 134 -3.99 21.33 -4.27
CA THR A 134 -3.63 21.17 -2.86
C THR A 134 -4.94 21.02 -2.10
N ILE A 135 -5.42 19.79 -1.95
CA ILE A 135 -6.42 19.48 -0.96
C ILE A 135 -5.67 19.81 0.31
N PRO A 136 -6.07 20.85 1.07
CA PRO A 136 -5.44 21.15 2.34
C PRO A 136 -5.42 19.83 3.08
N GLN A 137 -4.22 19.33 3.41
CA GLN A 137 -4.06 18.11 4.17
C GLN A 137 -5.05 18.18 5.33
N PRO A 138 -6.10 17.34 5.38
CA PRO A 138 -6.77 17.16 6.64
C PRO A 138 -5.69 16.55 7.53
N ALA A 139 -5.40 17.22 8.63
CA ALA A 139 -4.46 16.78 9.66
C ALA A 139 -4.91 15.48 10.37
N GLN A 140 -5.71 14.65 9.69
CA GLN A 140 -6.40 13.49 10.22
C GLN A 140 -6.23 12.34 9.22
N SER A 141 -5.57 11.30 9.73
CA SER A 141 -5.36 10.03 9.05
C SER A 141 -6.66 9.55 8.40
N ALA A 142 -6.64 9.33 7.08
CA ALA A 142 -7.73 8.71 6.31
C ALA A 142 -7.96 7.22 6.67
N ALA A 143 -7.55 6.78 7.86
CA ALA A 143 -7.75 5.42 8.33
C ALA A 143 -9.23 5.19 8.66
N LYS A 144 -9.86 4.30 7.90
CA LYS A 144 -11.18 3.75 8.21
C LYS A 144 -11.03 2.39 8.87
N ILE A 145 -11.48 2.25 10.11
CA ILE A 145 -11.34 1.00 10.88
C ILE A 145 -12.67 0.23 10.89
N LEU A 146 -12.66 -1.05 10.51
CA LEU A 146 -13.79 -1.97 10.74
C LEU A 146 -13.58 -2.74 12.05
N ILE A 147 -14.54 -2.66 12.97
CA ILE A 147 -14.43 -3.19 14.33
C ILE A 147 -15.43 -4.33 14.55
N TYR A 148 -14.91 -5.53 14.75
CA TYR A 148 -15.70 -6.69 15.20
C TYR A 148 -15.73 -6.76 16.73
N GLY A 149 -16.89 -7.06 17.32
CA GLY A 149 -17.03 -7.13 18.78
C GLY A 149 -17.11 -5.76 19.47
N SER A 150 -17.45 -4.71 18.73
CA SER A 150 -17.64 -3.33 19.21
C SER A 150 -18.57 -3.22 20.43
N LYS A 151 -19.60 -4.07 20.49
CA LYS A 151 -20.60 -4.09 21.56
C LYS A 151 -20.09 -4.66 22.89
N GLY A 152 -18.95 -5.36 22.89
CA GLY A 152 -18.33 -5.96 24.07
C GLY A 152 -17.68 -4.92 25.01
N TRP A 153 -17.29 -5.34 26.21
CA TRP A 153 -16.71 -4.43 27.21
C TRP A 153 -15.44 -3.72 26.70
N ILE A 154 -14.48 -4.47 26.13
CA ILE A 154 -13.28 -3.89 25.49
C ILE A 154 -13.65 -3.09 24.24
N GLY A 155 -14.56 -3.61 23.41
CA GLY A 155 -15.01 -2.95 22.18
C GLY A 155 -15.51 -1.52 22.43
N ARG A 156 -16.30 -1.32 23.49
CA ARG A 156 -16.80 0.01 23.87
C ARG A 156 -15.70 0.96 24.30
N GLN A 157 -14.73 0.47 25.08
CA GLN A 157 -13.58 1.28 25.49
C GLN A 157 -12.73 1.69 24.29
N PHE A 158 -12.55 0.77 23.33
CA PHE A 158 -11.81 1.06 22.11
C PHE A 158 -12.52 2.10 21.23
N ILE A 159 -13.83 1.98 21.04
CA ILE A 159 -14.62 2.98 20.30
C ILE A 159 -14.48 4.37 20.91
N GLN A 160 -14.51 4.49 22.24
CA GLN A 160 -14.32 5.77 22.92
C GLN A 160 -12.95 6.40 22.62
N LEU A 161 -11.90 5.57 22.55
CA LEU A 161 -10.56 6.03 22.19
C LEU A 161 -10.49 6.47 20.71
N VAL A 162 -11.07 5.68 19.81
CA VAL A 162 -11.12 5.97 18.37
C VAL A 162 -11.90 7.26 18.10
N GLN A 163 -13.03 7.47 18.78
CA GLN A 163 -13.81 8.70 18.73
C GLN A 163 -13.03 9.90 19.26
N LYS A 164 -12.29 9.74 20.37
CA LYS A 164 -11.47 10.81 20.95
C LYS A 164 -10.34 11.26 20.01
N GLN A 165 -9.84 10.35 19.18
CA GLN A 165 -8.80 10.62 18.18
C GLN A 165 -9.36 11.07 16.82
N ASP A 166 -10.68 11.22 16.71
CA ASP A 166 -11.38 11.60 15.48
C ASP A 166 -11.05 10.69 14.28
N ILE A 167 -10.94 9.39 14.55
CA ILE A 167 -10.65 8.37 13.52
C ILE A 167 -11.97 7.78 13.02
N ALA A 168 -12.12 7.67 11.70
CA ALA A 168 -13.30 7.07 11.09
C ALA A 168 -13.37 5.56 11.40
N TYR A 169 -14.52 5.09 11.86
CA TYR A 169 -14.74 3.66 12.11
C TYR A 169 -16.13 3.19 11.71
N VAL A 170 -16.24 1.88 11.49
CA VAL A 170 -17.47 1.16 11.22
C VAL A 170 -17.57 0.00 12.19
N GLU A 171 -18.68 -0.11 12.89
CA GLU A 171 -18.98 -1.29 13.69
C GLU A 171 -19.47 -2.41 12.77
N ALA A 172 -18.84 -3.57 12.86
CA ALA A 172 -19.24 -4.73 12.09
C ALA A 172 -20.62 -5.23 12.51
N THR A 173 -21.42 -5.64 11.54
CA THR A 173 -22.74 -6.23 11.78
C THR A 173 -22.68 -7.74 11.91
N THR A 174 -21.65 -8.36 11.32
CA THR A 174 -21.39 -9.80 11.38
C THR A 174 -20.43 -10.17 12.50
N ARG A 175 -20.38 -11.46 12.84
CA ARG A 175 -19.55 -12.03 13.90
C ARG A 175 -18.73 -13.22 13.40
N PRO A 176 -17.43 -13.02 13.13
CA PRO A 176 -16.46 -14.10 12.94
C PRO A 176 -16.57 -15.21 13.99
N GLY A 177 -16.67 -16.45 13.51
CA GLY A 177 -16.85 -17.66 14.32
C GLY A 177 -18.29 -17.98 14.71
N THR A 178 -19.27 -17.19 14.29
CA THR A 178 -20.71 -17.51 14.42
C THR A 178 -21.41 -17.44 13.06
N ASP A 179 -21.18 -16.37 12.31
CA ASP A 179 -21.69 -16.22 10.96
C ASP A 179 -20.78 -16.92 9.94
N ALA A 180 -21.31 -17.19 8.74
CA ALA A 180 -20.55 -17.81 7.66
C ALA A 180 -19.45 -16.88 7.13
N ASP A 181 -18.29 -17.46 6.80
CA ASP A 181 -17.09 -16.73 6.34
C ASP A 181 -17.34 -15.88 5.08
N GLU A 182 -18.23 -16.34 4.20
CA GLU A 182 -18.63 -15.63 2.97
C GLU A 182 -19.27 -14.27 3.28
N ILE A 183 -20.16 -14.22 4.28
CA ILE A 183 -20.87 -12.99 4.68
C ILE A 183 -19.90 -11.99 5.32
N ILE A 184 -18.95 -12.50 6.10
CA ILE A 184 -17.89 -11.69 6.73
C ILE A 184 -16.98 -11.11 5.65
N ARG A 185 -16.60 -11.91 4.66
CA ARG A 185 -15.81 -11.45 3.51
C ARG A 185 -16.54 -10.35 2.75
N ASP A 186 -17.82 -10.55 2.45
CA ASP A 186 -18.65 -9.56 1.76
C ASP A 186 -18.79 -8.26 2.57
N GLU A 187 -18.87 -8.33 3.90
CA GLU A 187 -18.85 -7.15 4.77
C GLU A 187 -17.52 -6.40 4.68
N ILE A 188 -16.38 -7.10 4.74
CA ILE A 188 -15.05 -6.48 4.63
C ILE A 188 -14.90 -5.79 3.26
N VAL A 189 -15.28 -6.47 2.18
CA VAL A 189 -15.22 -5.92 0.81
C VAL A 189 -16.14 -4.69 0.68
N ARG A 190 -17.39 -4.78 1.16
CA ARG A 190 -18.37 -3.69 1.11
C ARG A 190 -17.93 -2.47 1.91
N VAL A 191 -17.34 -2.67 3.10
CA VAL A 191 -16.91 -1.57 3.96
C VAL A 191 -15.62 -0.92 3.45
N ALA A 192 -14.77 -1.69 2.75
CA ALA A 192 -13.46 -1.30 2.27
C ALA A 192 -12.62 -0.55 3.34
N PRO A 193 -12.40 -1.15 4.53
CA PRO A 193 -11.65 -0.50 5.59
C PRO A 193 -10.14 -0.52 5.31
N SER A 194 -9.41 0.44 5.85
CA SER A 194 -7.94 0.44 5.87
C SER A 194 -7.38 -0.54 6.91
N HIS A 195 -8.14 -0.78 7.98
CA HIS A 195 -7.76 -1.66 9.08
C HIS A 195 -8.97 -2.45 9.58
N VAL A 196 -8.75 -3.72 9.94
CA VAL A 196 -9.76 -4.57 10.56
C VAL A 196 -9.29 -4.96 11.96
N VAL A 197 -10.13 -4.74 12.97
CA VAL A 197 -9.84 -5.06 14.37
C VAL A 197 -10.91 -5.99 14.92
N SER A 198 -10.51 -7.12 15.51
CA SER A 198 -11.43 -8.05 16.15
C SER A 198 -11.25 -8.07 17.67
N MET A 199 -12.32 -7.76 18.38
CA MET A 199 -12.43 -7.78 19.84
C MET A 199 -13.47 -8.80 20.29
N ILE A 200 -13.76 -9.78 19.43
CA ILE A 200 -14.66 -10.88 19.76
C ILE A 200 -13.89 -11.84 20.67
N GLY A 201 -14.30 -11.88 21.93
CA GLY A 201 -13.72 -12.76 22.94
C GLY A 201 -14.37 -12.52 24.30
N ARG A 202 -14.22 -13.48 25.22
CA ARG A 202 -14.64 -13.31 26.62
C ARG A 202 -13.43 -12.88 27.43
N THR A 203 -13.53 -11.74 28.12
CA THR A 203 -12.49 -11.31 29.07
C THR A 203 -12.62 -11.97 30.44
N HIS A 204 -13.76 -12.60 30.72
CA HIS A 204 -14.00 -13.50 31.85
C HIS A 204 -14.90 -14.68 31.44
N GLY A 205 -14.47 -15.87 31.81
CA GLY A 205 -15.25 -17.09 31.76
C GLY A 205 -14.83 -17.98 32.92
N ASP A 206 -15.79 -18.38 33.75
CA ASP A 206 -15.63 -19.52 34.65
C ASP A 206 -15.30 -20.71 33.76
N GLY A 207 -14.13 -21.33 33.93
CA GLY A 207 -13.40 -22.13 32.94
C GLY A 207 -14.05 -23.44 32.46
N ARG A 208 -15.32 -23.42 32.07
CA ARG A 208 -16.02 -24.54 31.43
C ARG A 208 -16.14 -24.31 29.94
N TRP A 209 -15.24 -24.97 29.23
CA TRP A 209 -15.34 -25.25 27.81
C TRP A 209 -16.36 -26.40 27.63
N SER A 210 -17.45 -26.15 26.91
CA SER A 210 -18.28 -27.20 26.31
C SER A 210 -18.19 -27.05 24.80
N TRP A 211 -17.71 -28.11 24.15
CA TRP A 211 -17.65 -28.28 22.71
C TRP A 211 -19.04 -28.28 22.08
#